data_AF-A0A3N5KL02-F1
#
_entry.id   AF-A0A3N5KL02-F1
#
_cell.length_a   1.000
_cell.length_b   1.000
_cell.length_c   1.000
_cell.angle_alpha   90.00
_cell.angle_beta   90.00
_cell.angle_gamma   90.00
#
_symmetry.space_group_name_H-M   'P 1'
#
loop_
_entity.id
_entity.type
_entity.pdbx_description
1 polymer ?
#
loop_
_entity_poly.entity_id
_entity_poly.type
_entity_poly.pdbx_seq_one_letter_code
_entity_poly.pdbx_strand_id
1 'polypeptide(L)'
;MAVDAWGITDGYWDTERTWHATSRATHAVLRAAMGASPDDERPPDPARPMWIVHRGATDRLWNPADLHLEDGTTVENVEALPPDLPLGYHQLVPRDGWPASPLVVAPLRTQAVDGRMWGWALQLYAARSADSWGIGDIGDLARHAEWSNT
;
A
#
# COMPACT_ATOMS: atom_id res chain seq x y z
N MET A 1 15.46 1.30 18.16
CA MET A 1 14.04 1.66 18.01
C MET A 1 13.25 0.38 18.12
N ALA A 2 12.78 0.08 19.32
CA ALA A 2 11.88 -1.04 19.55
C ALA A 2 10.46 -0.65 19.12
N VAL A 3 9.67 -1.64 18.74
CA VAL A 3 8.27 -1.48 18.35
C VAL A 3 7.44 -2.41 19.23
N ASP A 4 6.36 -1.89 19.82
CA ASP A 4 5.45 -2.71 20.62
C ASP A 4 4.55 -3.59 19.75
N ALA A 5 3.73 -4.44 20.38
CA ALA A 5 2.86 -5.37 19.66
C ALA A 5 1.76 -4.67 18.82
N TRP A 6 1.55 -3.38 19.01
CA TRP A 6 0.60 -2.54 18.26
C TRP A 6 1.28 -1.75 17.15
N GLY A 7 2.58 -1.93 16.91
CA GLY A 7 3.31 -1.18 15.89
C GLY A 7 3.75 0.22 16.34
N ILE A 8 3.62 0.57 17.63
CA ILE A 8 4.04 1.89 18.13
C ILE A 8 5.53 1.84 18.49
N THR A 9 6.30 2.77 17.93
CA THR A 9 7.73 2.90 18.21
C THR A 9 7.98 3.51 19.60
N ASP A 10 9.10 3.12 20.22
CA ASP A 10 9.58 3.65 21.50
C ASP A 10 10.07 5.11 21.45
N GLY A 11 10.19 5.67 20.25
CA GLY A 11 10.55 7.06 20.02
C GLY A 11 10.88 7.32 18.56
N TYR A 12 11.42 8.51 18.31
CA TYR A 12 11.87 8.94 16.99
C TYR A 12 12.99 9.98 17.10
N TRP A 13 13.71 10.18 15.99
CA TRP A 13 14.65 11.30 15.82
C TRP A 13 13.94 12.44 15.10
N ASP A 14 14.03 13.65 15.65
CA ASP A 14 13.51 14.84 14.97
C ASP A 14 14.46 15.35 13.87
N THR A 15 14.07 16.44 13.22
CA THR A 15 14.86 17.08 12.15
C THR A 15 16.18 17.64 12.64
N GLU A 16 16.32 17.92 13.94
CA GLU A 16 17.55 18.38 14.58
C GLU A 16 18.41 17.22 15.08
N ARG A 17 18.02 15.97 14.77
CA ARG A 17 18.66 14.73 15.24
C ARG A 17 18.67 14.63 16.76
N THR A 18 17.66 15.15 17.42
CA THR A 18 17.39 14.93 18.84
C THR A 18 16.44 13.74 18.97
N TRP A 19 16.74 12.83 19.90
CA TRP A 19 15.89 11.68 20.18
C TRP A 19 14.74 12.08 21.11
N HIS A 20 13.52 11.71 20.74
CA HIS A 20 12.31 11.88 21.52
C HIS A 20 11.71 10.52 21.84
N ALA A 21 11.61 10.20 23.14
CA ALA A 21 10.97 8.97 23.57
C ALA A 21 9.44 9.10 23.51
N THR A 22 8.77 8.04 23.06
CA THR A 22 7.31 7.96 23.11
C THR A 22 6.87 7.69 24.55
N SER A 23 6.21 8.68 25.17
CA SER A 23 5.77 8.54 26.56
C SER A 23 4.70 7.45 26.72
N ARG A 24 4.58 6.88 27.91
CA ARG A 24 3.50 5.91 28.24
C ARG A 24 2.10 6.49 27.98
N ALA A 25 1.92 7.78 28.26
CA ALA A 25 0.66 8.48 28.00
C ALA A 25 0.36 8.54 26.49
N THR A 26 1.37 8.83 25.67
CA THR A 26 1.27 8.82 24.21
C THR A 26 0.93 7.42 23.68
N HIS A 27 1.61 6.37 24.17
CA HIS A 27 1.25 4.98 23.82
C HIS A 27 -0.22 4.67 24.12
N ALA A 28 -0.73 5.06 25.28
CA ALA A 28 -2.12 4.82 25.66
C ALA A 28 -3.12 5.53 24.74
N VAL A 29 -2.87 6.80 24.40
CA VAL A 29 -3.72 7.56 23.47
C VAL A 29 -3.69 6.97 22.07
N LEU A 30 -2.53 6.56 21.57
CA LEU A 30 -2.40 5.94 20.25
C LEU A 30 -3.13 4.59 20.19
N ARG A 31 -2.99 3.75 21.22
CA ARG A 31 -3.74 2.48 21.30
C ARG A 31 -5.24 2.70 21.33
N ALA A 32 -5.73 3.63 22.15
CA ALA A 32 -7.14 3.98 22.18
C ALA A 32 -7.64 4.51 20.82
N ALA A 33 -6.84 5.32 20.12
CA ALA A 33 -7.17 5.80 18.78
C ALA A 33 -7.20 4.69 17.71
N MET A 34 -6.42 3.62 17.90
CA MET A 34 -6.48 2.39 17.11
C MET A 34 -7.63 1.46 17.51
N GLY A 35 -8.45 1.84 18.49
CA GLY A 35 -9.60 1.08 18.95
C GLY A 35 -9.31 0.07 20.07
N ALA A 36 -8.13 0.13 20.71
CA ALA A 36 -7.81 -0.74 21.83
C ALA A 36 -8.70 -0.46 23.06
N SER A 37 -9.20 -1.53 23.68
CA SER A 37 -9.66 -1.51 25.06
C SER A 37 -8.47 -1.35 26.03
N PRO A 38 -8.65 -0.80 27.24
CA PRO A 38 -7.57 -0.68 28.23
C PRO A 38 -6.87 -2.00 28.58
N ASP A 39 -7.58 -3.13 28.44
CA ASP A 39 -7.08 -4.47 28.75
C ASP A 39 -6.39 -5.15 27.55
N ASP A 40 -6.41 -4.55 26.36
CA ASP A 40 -5.85 -5.19 25.16
C ASP A 40 -4.33 -5.06 25.11
N GLU A 41 -3.63 -6.18 25.29
CA GLU A 41 -2.17 -6.22 25.18
C GLU A 41 -1.68 -6.23 23.72
N ARG A 42 -2.51 -6.71 22.78
CA ARG A 42 -2.21 -6.84 21.36
C ARG A 42 -3.44 -6.46 20.51
N PRO A 43 -3.23 -6.02 19.26
CA PRO A 43 -4.35 -5.81 18.34
C PRO A 43 -5.08 -7.14 18.07
N PRO A 44 -6.39 -7.08 17.75
CA PRO A 44 -7.13 -8.29 17.38
C PRO A 44 -6.56 -8.90 16.10
N ASP A 45 -6.63 -10.23 16.00
CA ASP A 45 -6.25 -10.92 14.77
C ASP A 45 -7.13 -10.45 13.60
N PRO A 46 -6.54 -10.22 12.41
CA PRO A 46 -7.31 -9.77 11.27
C PRO A 46 -8.35 -10.83 10.87
N ALA A 47 -9.61 -10.41 10.74
CA ALA A 47 -10.69 -11.31 10.34
C ALA A 47 -10.48 -11.94 8.95
N ARG A 48 -9.67 -11.29 8.09
CA ARG A 48 -9.26 -11.80 6.77
C ARG A 48 -7.79 -11.47 6.54
N PRO A 49 -6.87 -12.44 6.63
CA PRO A 49 -5.48 -12.20 6.31
C PRO A 49 -5.32 -11.88 4.82
N MET A 50 -4.42 -10.95 4.50
CA MET A 50 -4.08 -10.53 3.15
C MET A 50 -2.62 -10.87 2.87
N TRP A 51 -2.37 -11.44 1.71
CA TRP A 51 -1.02 -11.71 1.21
C TRP A 51 -0.62 -10.62 0.25
N ILE A 52 0.55 -10.02 0.44
CA ILE A 52 1.17 -9.10 -0.50
C ILE A 52 2.57 -9.63 -0.77
N VAL A 53 2.80 -10.05 -2.01
CA VAL A 53 4.07 -10.67 -2.43
C VAL A 53 4.61 -9.99 -3.67
N HIS A 54 5.91 -10.14 -3.90
CA HIS A 54 6.49 -9.70 -5.16
C HIS A 54 6.29 -10.74 -6.26
N ARG A 55 6.23 -10.30 -7.51
CA ARG A 55 6.28 -11.20 -8.67
C ARG A 55 7.51 -12.12 -8.57
N GLY A 56 7.32 -13.42 -8.73
CA GLY A 56 8.37 -14.43 -8.57
C GLY A 56 8.47 -15.02 -7.16
N ALA A 57 7.64 -14.57 -6.21
CA ALA A 57 7.54 -15.18 -4.89
C ALA A 57 7.04 -16.64 -4.98
N THR A 58 7.66 -17.52 -4.18
CA THR A 58 7.35 -18.95 -4.15
C THR A 58 7.06 -19.44 -2.73
N ASP A 59 6.47 -18.58 -1.91
CA ASP A 59 6.15 -18.86 -0.51
C ASP A 59 5.29 -20.12 -0.40
N ARG A 60 5.63 -20.98 0.58
CA ARG A 60 4.82 -22.15 0.90
C ARG A 60 3.56 -21.72 1.62
N LEU A 61 2.44 -22.29 1.20
CA LEU A 61 1.17 -22.11 1.88
C LEU A 61 1.13 -23.00 3.12
N TRP A 62 0.46 -22.54 4.18
CA TRP A 62 0.24 -23.38 5.36
C TRP A 62 -0.59 -24.61 5.03
N ASN A 63 -1.63 -24.44 4.23
CA ASN A 63 -2.54 -25.49 3.79
C ASN A 63 -2.73 -25.39 2.25
N PRO A 64 -3.00 -26.50 1.55
CA PRO A 64 -3.31 -26.47 0.13
C PRO A 64 -4.55 -25.60 -0.16
N ALA A 65 -4.49 -24.85 -1.26
CA ALA A 65 -5.54 -23.91 -1.65
C ALA A 65 -5.83 -23.97 -3.14
N ASP A 66 -7.00 -23.49 -3.54
CA ASP A 66 -7.28 -23.10 -4.92
C ASP A 66 -6.92 -21.64 -5.12
N LEU A 67 -6.20 -21.34 -6.19
CA LEU A 67 -5.77 -20.00 -6.52
C LEU A 67 -6.63 -19.46 -7.66
N HIS A 68 -7.43 -18.44 -7.37
CA HIS A 68 -8.24 -17.73 -8.34
C HIS A 68 -7.49 -16.46 -8.77
N LEU A 69 -7.08 -16.43 -10.04
CA LEU A 69 -6.40 -15.29 -10.63
C LEU A 69 -7.39 -14.18 -11.01
N GLU A 70 -6.85 -12.98 -11.23
CA GLU A 70 -7.64 -11.79 -11.54
C GLU A 70 -8.41 -11.93 -12.86
N ASP A 71 -7.82 -12.65 -13.82
CA ASP A 71 -8.41 -12.91 -15.13
C ASP A 71 -9.50 -13.99 -15.12
N GLY A 72 -9.81 -14.56 -13.95
CA GLY A 72 -10.80 -15.62 -13.78
C GLY A 72 -10.24 -17.04 -13.90
N THR A 73 -8.94 -17.20 -14.17
CA THR A 73 -8.29 -18.52 -14.19
C THR A 73 -8.22 -19.10 -12.78
N THR A 74 -8.49 -20.40 -12.64
CA THR A 74 -8.29 -21.13 -11.37
C THR A 74 -7.15 -22.14 -11.52
N VAL A 75 -6.21 -22.09 -10.59
CA VAL A 75 -5.16 -23.11 -10.42
C VAL A 75 -5.49 -23.89 -9.15
N GLU A 76 -5.80 -25.18 -9.33
CA GLU A 76 -6.25 -26.02 -8.24
C GLU A 76 -5.10 -26.59 -7.39
N ASN A 77 -5.37 -26.74 -6.09
CA ASN A 77 -4.53 -27.49 -5.15
C ASN A 77 -3.06 -27.05 -5.14
N VAL A 78 -2.82 -25.73 -5.08
CA VAL A 78 -1.49 -25.16 -4.90
C VAL A 78 -1.03 -25.36 -3.46
N GLU A 79 0.20 -25.84 -3.27
CA GLU A 79 0.86 -25.95 -1.95
C GLU A 79 1.87 -24.81 -1.70
N ALA A 80 2.22 -24.09 -2.76
CA ALA A 80 3.10 -22.93 -2.77
C ALA A 80 2.66 -21.98 -3.89
N LEU A 81 3.04 -20.71 -3.78
CA LEU A 81 2.77 -19.73 -4.84
C LEU A 81 3.51 -20.11 -6.13
N PRO A 82 2.82 -20.19 -7.29
CA PRO A 82 3.50 -20.38 -8.57
C PRO A 82 4.48 -19.22 -8.85
N PRO A 83 5.70 -19.50 -9.35
CA PRO A 83 6.70 -18.46 -9.59
C PRO A 83 6.33 -17.49 -10.72
N ASP A 84 5.43 -17.90 -11.62
CA ASP A 84 5.02 -17.18 -12.82
C ASP A 84 3.72 -16.39 -12.64
N LEU A 85 3.26 -16.20 -11.41
CA LEU A 85 2.03 -15.45 -11.15
C LEU A 85 2.03 -14.07 -11.81
N PRO A 86 0.93 -13.69 -12.48
CA PRO A 86 0.79 -12.37 -13.05
C PRO A 86 0.75 -11.32 -11.94
N LEU A 87 1.06 -10.07 -12.29
CA LEU A 87 0.78 -8.94 -11.40
C LEU A 87 -0.73 -8.79 -11.28
N GLY A 88 -1.21 -8.45 -10.09
CA GLY A 88 -2.64 -8.20 -9.91
C GLY A 88 -3.20 -8.62 -8.56
N TYR A 89 -4.53 -8.70 -8.53
CA TYR A 89 -5.36 -9.07 -7.38
C TYR A 89 -5.96 -10.46 -7.59
N HIS A 90 -5.56 -11.39 -6.74
CA HIS A 90 -5.94 -12.80 -6.79
C HIS A 90 -6.58 -13.22 -5.45
N GLN A 91 -7.06 -14.45 -5.38
CA GLN A 91 -7.59 -15.04 -4.15
C GLN A 91 -7.02 -16.43 -3.91
N LEU A 92 -6.57 -16.67 -2.69
CA LEU A 92 -6.28 -18.00 -2.17
C LEU A 92 -7.53 -18.52 -1.45
N VAL A 93 -8.03 -19.67 -1.87
CA VAL A 93 -9.20 -20.34 -1.30
C VAL A 93 -8.74 -21.64 -0.64
N PRO A 94 -8.51 -21.66 0.68
CA PRO A 94 -8.04 -22.85 1.38
C PRO A 94 -9.01 -24.03 1.23
N ARG A 95 -8.48 -25.24 1.01
CA ARG A 95 -9.29 -26.48 0.83
C ARG A 95 -9.76 -27.10 2.14
N ASP A 96 -9.29 -26.59 3.26
CA ASP A 96 -9.62 -27.02 4.62
C ASP A 96 -10.82 -26.25 5.24
N GLY A 97 -11.50 -25.42 4.43
CA GLY A 97 -12.69 -24.67 4.83
C GLY A 97 -12.41 -23.33 5.51
N TRP A 98 -11.14 -22.92 5.62
CA TRP A 98 -10.81 -21.57 6.09
C TRP A 98 -11.24 -20.50 5.08
N PRO A 99 -11.51 -19.25 5.53
CA PRO A 99 -11.92 -18.18 4.64
C PRO A 99 -10.91 -17.87 3.55
N ALA A 100 -11.42 -17.54 2.36
CA ALA A 100 -10.58 -17.05 1.26
C ALA A 100 -9.80 -15.79 1.67
N SER A 101 -8.54 -15.74 1.26
CA SER A 101 -7.59 -14.67 1.58
C SER A 101 -7.18 -13.95 0.28
N PRO A 102 -7.24 -12.61 0.21
CA PRO A 102 -6.73 -11.88 -0.94
C PRO A 102 -5.21 -12.07 -1.09
N LEU A 103 -4.77 -12.20 -2.34
CA LEU A 103 -3.36 -12.27 -2.72
C LEU A 103 -3.06 -11.14 -3.72
N VAL A 104 -2.17 -10.23 -3.36
CA VAL A 104 -1.69 -9.16 -4.23
C VAL A 104 -0.27 -9.49 -4.70
N VAL A 105 -0.09 -9.61 -6.02
CA VAL A 105 1.22 -9.79 -6.62
C VAL A 105 1.70 -8.44 -7.16
N ALA A 106 2.64 -7.83 -6.45
CA ALA A 106 3.17 -6.51 -6.75
C ALA A 106 4.52 -6.58 -7.48
N PRO A 107 4.84 -5.61 -8.34
CA PRO A 107 6.18 -5.52 -8.91
C PRO A 107 7.20 -5.18 -7.81
N LEU A 108 8.44 -5.67 -7.95
CA LEU A 108 9.53 -5.33 -7.02
C LEU A 108 9.97 -3.86 -7.14
N ARG A 109 9.78 -3.27 -8.33
CA ARG A 109 10.14 -1.89 -8.64
C ARG A 109 9.05 -1.28 -9.50
N THR A 110 8.77 -0.01 -9.30
CA THR A 110 7.96 0.76 -10.25
C THR A 110 8.72 0.89 -11.58
N GLN A 111 7.98 1.08 -12.66
CA GLN A 111 8.58 1.33 -13.96
C GLN A 111 9.38 2.64 -13.90
N ALA A 112 10.69 2.55 -14.11
CA ALA A 112 11.53 3.72 -14.26
C ALA A 112 11.30 4.31 -15.65
N VAL A 113 11.28 5.64 -15.74
CA VAL A 113 11.45 6.31 -17.02
C VAL A 113 12.94 6.47 -17.25
N ASP A 114 13.41 6.02 -18.42
CA ASP A 114 14.83 6.07 -18.76
C ASP A 114 15.29 7.50 -19.04
N GLY A 115 16.53 7.81 -18.63
CA GLY A 115 17.17 9.09 -18.93
C GLY A 115 16.89 10.21 -17.93
N ARG A 116 17.45 11.39 -18.22
CA ARG A 116 17.20 12.61 -17.44
C ARG A 116 16.04 13.36 -18.09
N MET A 117 15.03 13.71 -17.30
CA MET A 117 13.90 14.51 -17.73
C MET A 117 13.74 15.75 -16.87
N TRP A 118 13.05 16.74 -17.40
CA TRP A 118 12.56 17.90 -16.67
C TRP A 118 11.08 18.09 -17.02
N GLY A 119 10.33 18.79 -16.17
CA GLY A 119 8.92 19.06 -16.40
C GLY A 119 8.44 20.21 -15.50
N TRP A 120 7.21 20.66 -15.72
CA TRP A 120 6.62 21.77 -14.97
C TRP A 120 5.85 21.28 -13.75
N ALA A 121 6.10 21.90 -12.61
CA ALA A 121 5.27 21.76 -11.41
C ALA A 121 4.35 22.98 -11.30
N LEU A 122 3.03 22.74 -11.27
CA LEU A 122 2.02 23.80 -11.35
C LEU A 122 1.09 23.74 -10.15
N GLN A 123 0.77 24.90 -9.61
CA GLN A 123 -0.42 25.09 -8.79
C GLN A 123 -1.58 25.38 -9.74
N LEU A 124 -2.25 24.31 -10.23
CA LEU A 124 -3.22 24.43 -11.34
C LEU A 124 -4.29 25.50 -11.09
N TYR A 125 -4.79 25.61 -9.86
CA TYR A 125 -5.79 26.62 -9.50
C TYR A 125 -5.34 28.06 -9.78
N ALA A 126 -4.02 28.33 -9.79
CA ALA A 126 -3.44 29.65 -10.06
C ALA A 126 -3.07 29.85 -11.54
N ALA A 127 -3.03 28.79 -12.35
CA ALA A 127 -2.65 28.82 -13.76
C ALA A 127 -3.86 29.16 -14.63
N ARG A 128 -4.29 30.42 -14.60
CA ARG A 128 -5.49 30.90 -15.30
C ARG A 128 -5.19 31.36 -16.72
N SER A 129 -6.10 31.06 -17.64
CA SER A 129 -6.24 31.72 -18.93
C SER A 129 -7.30 32.83 -18.90
N ALA A 130 -7.50 33.47 -20.05
CA ALA A 130 -8.56 34.47 -20.25
C ALA A 130 -9.97 33.85 -20.19
N ASP A 131 -10.09 32.55 -20.47
CA ASP A 131 -11.37 31.83 -20.44
C ASP A 131 -11.72 31.34 -19.03
N SER A 132 -10.74 31.35 -18.10
CA SER A 132 -10.90 30.83 -16.74
C SER A 132 -11.87 31.66 -15.90
N TRP A 133 -12.77 30.97 -15.19
CA TRP A 133 -13.76 31.59 -14.31
C TRP A 133 -13.24 31.83 -12.89
N GLY A 134 -12.10 32.51 -12.78
CA GLY A 134 -11.52 32.86 -11.47
C GLY A 134 -10.45 31.89 -10.96
N ILE A 135 -10.34 30.70 -11.56
CA ILE A 135 -9.46 29.60 -11.13
C ILE A 135 -9.03 28.80 -12.36
N GLY A 136 -7.81 28.25 -12.35
CA GLY A 136 -7.36 27.36 -13.42
C GLY A 136 -8.05 25.99 -13.37
N ASP A 137 -8.41 25.45 -14.54
CA ASP A 137 -9.12 24.18 -14.68
C ASP A 137 -8.39 23.19 -15.62
N ILE A 138 -9.05 22.09 -16.00
CA ILE A 138 -8.47 21.07 -16.88
C ILE A 138 -8.24 21.56 -18.32
N GLY A 139 -8.98 22.59 -18.78
CA GLY A 139 -8.73 23.26 -20.05
C GLY A 139 -7.47 24.12 -20.00
N ASP A 140 -7.24 24.80 -18.88
CA ASP A 140 -5.98 25.51 -18.63
C ASP A 140 -4.78 24.57 -18.54
N LEU A 141 -4.96 23.39 -17.92
CA LEU A 141 -3.95 22.34 -17.91
C LEU A 141 -3.60 21.85 -19.32
N ALA A 142 -4.61 21.56 -20.15
CA ALA A 142 -4.41 21.13 -21.54
C ALA A 142 -3.66 22.20 -22.34
N ARG A 143 -4.08 23.46 -22.22
CA ARG A 143 -3.41 24.60 -22.86
C ARG A 143 -1.95 24.75 -22.39
N HIS A 144 -1.68 24.53 -21.10
CA HIS A 144 -0.32 24.58 -20.58
C HIS A 144 0.55 23.45 -21.15
N ALA A 145 0.02 22.22 -21.19
CA ALA A 145 0.72 21.07 -21.77
C ALA A 145 1.02 21.27 -23.26
N GLU A 146 0.07 21.81 -24.03
CA GLU A 146 0.27 22.18 -25.43
C GLU A 146 1.36 23.24 -25.60
N TRP A 147 1.33 24.29 -24.77
CA TRP A 147 2.32 25.37 -24.82
C TRP A 147 3.72 24.89 -24.43
N SER A 148 3.83 24.05 -23.41
CA SER A 148 5.11 23.62 -22.86
C SER A 148 5.81 22.57 -23.71
N ASN A 149 5.09 21.90 -24.61
CA ASN A 149 5.58 20.86 -25.53
C ASN A 149 6.54 19.88 -24.83
N THR A 150 6.18 19.49 -23.61
CA THR A 150 6.94 18.63 -22.69
C THR A 150 6.18 17.34 -22.45
#